data_AF-A0A0M0JL68-F1
#
_entry.id   AF-A0A0M0JL68-F1
#
_cell.length_a   1.000
_cell.length_b   1.000
_cell.length_c   1.000
_cell.angle_alpha   90.00
_cell.angle_beta   90.00
_cell.angle_gamma   90.00
#
_symmetry.space_group_name_H-M   'P 1'
#
loop_
_entity.id
_entity.type
_entity.pdbx_description
1 polymer ?
#
loop_
_entity_poly.entity_id
_entity_poly.type
_entity_poly.pdbx_seq_one_letter_code
_entity_poly.pdbx_strand_id
1 'polypeptide(L)'
;MATLSLVFATLVSPYALLRLTPARVRAPAPRASASSWAAVQSGDRAAAVAALDGLREAGAAPLWKSLKLAPRRVSLAELSRSTKLDEKTLDPSREQYTLEDIQSTFIKVIIGCTLGATVWAVGSDALGLDAGLRFTGTYLFAGIPIAILAIGSTAPGILFLPIEAFKAATASAEEKRSRGLRVIKHEASHMLCAHVLGLPIQDVVVGSKGPRVVVHDEEAATQPGVFVESEQINALAVVAVSGLMAEADAYGAALGVQEDLKLLNQILLRCKPPMKANEQQDLTRYAALTAWTIIKKHERAYEAIVSALEQGKGVAECLQAAEAAEAAQSQSQKADAAARAEAIGKETPMERAAREREEMAARGRR
;
A
#
# COMPACT_ATOMS: atom_id res chain seq x y z
N MET A 1 40.15 -49.66 56.35
CA MET A 1 41.43 -50.34 56.02
C MET A 1 41.85 -49.79 54.66
N ALA A 2 42.63 -48.72 54.59
CA ALA A 2 44.11 -48.65 54.71
C ALA A 2 44.84 -49.22 53.48
N THR A 3 45.99 -48.60 53.17
CA THR A 3 46.98 -48.80 52.07
C THR A 3 46.58 -48.15 50.72
N LEU A 4 47.15 -47.04 50.22
CA LEU A 4 48.46 -46.37 50.32
C LEU A 4 49.58 -47.06 49.52
N SER A 5 49.97 -46.46 48.38
CA SER A 5 51.29 -46.47 47.69
C SER A 5 51.08 -46.08 46.21
N LEU A 6 51.91 -45.31 45.52
CA LEU A 6 53.21 -44.73 45.81
C LEU A 6 53.42 -43.52 44.87
N VAL A 7 54.14 -42.53 45.37
CA VAL A 7 54.64 -41.34 44.68
C VAL A 7 55.83 -41.71 43.79
N PHE A 8 55.98 -41.08 42.62
CA PHE A 8 57.30 -40.70 42.10
C PHE A 8 57.22 -39.33 41.42
N ALA A 9 57.77 -38.33 42.11
CA ALA A 9 58.10 -37.03 41.58
C ALA A 9 59.44 -37.12 40.87
N THR A 10 59.56 -36.51 39.69
CA THR A 10 60.84 -36.00 39.16
C THR A 10 60.62 -34.62 38.58
N LEU A 11 61.32 -33.66 39.19
CA LEU A 11 61.47 -32.26 38.78
C LEU A 11 62.11 -32.18 37.39
N VAL A 12 61.71 -31.20 36.55
CA VAL A 12 62.62 -30.27 35.86
C VAL A 12 61.86 -29.01 35.39
N SER A 13 62.25 -27.87 35.97
CA SER A 13 62.42 -26.49 35.46
C SER A 13 61.46 -25.85 34.43
N PRO A 14 61.05 -24.57 34.64
CA PRO A 14 60.33 -23.76 33.68
C PRO A 14 61.28 -22.88 32.86
N TYR A 15 61.23 -22.88 31.53
CA TYR A 15 61.56 -21.69 30.72
C TYR A 15 61.03 -21.82 29.28
N ALA A 16 60.58 -20.67 28.80
CA ALA A 16 59.82 -20.39 27.58
C ALA A 16 60.38 -20.98 26.28
N LEU A 17 59.46 -21.45 25.43
CA LEU A 17 59.61 -21.41 23.97
C LEU A 17 58.30 -20.94 23.34
N LEU A 18 58.31 -19.74 22.77
CA LEU A 18 57.30 -19.23 21.85
C LEU A 18 57.10 -20.26 20.71
N ARG A 19 55.89 -20.81 20.59
CA ARG A 19 55.45 -21.45 19.35
C ARG A 19 54.50 -20.51 18.63
N LEU A 20 54.97 -19.98 17.51
CA LEU A 20 54.17 -19.30 16.49
C LEU A 20 53.07 -20.25 16.02
N THR A 21 51.81 -19.88 16.26
CA THR A 21 50.65 -20.52 15.66
C THR A 21 50.56 -20.11 14.19
N PRO A 22 50.38 -21.04 13.24
CA PRO A 22 50.15 -20.68 11.85
C PRO A 22 48.81 -19.94 11.76
N ALA A 23 48.83 -18.78 11.11
CA ALA A 23 47.66 -17.96 10.85
C ALA A 23 46.60 -18.82 10.15
N ARG A 24 45.44 -18.97 10.80
CA ARG A 24 44.25 -19.56 10.19
C ARG A 24 43.84 -18.65 9.04
N VAL A 25 44.20 -19.03 7.81
CA VAL A 25 43.65 -18.42 6.60
C VAL A 25 42.14 -18.63 6.68
N ARG A 26 41.44 -17.56 7.05
CA ARG A 26 39.99 -17.51 7.07
C ARG A 26 39.56 -17.77 5.64
N ALA A 27 38.94 -18.94 5.39
CA ALA A 27 38.24 -19.16 4.14
C ALA A 27 37.34 -17.95 3.88
N PRO A 28 37.37 -17.35 2.69
CA PRO A 28 36.46 -16.26 2.39
C PRO A 28 35.05 -16.74 2.67
N ALA A 29 34.29 -15.91 3.41
CA ALA A 29 32.87 -16.14 3.61
C ALA A 29 32.23 -16.46 2.23
N PRO A 30 31.21 -17.34 2.17
CA PRO A 30 30.51 -17.58 0.92
C PRO A 30 30.12 -16.21 0.36
N ARG A 31 30.61 -15.91 -0.85
CA ARG A 31 30.25 -14.68 -1.56
C ARG A 31 28.74 -14.59 -1.50
N ALA A 32 28.23 -13.49 -0.92
CA ALA A 32 26.82 -13.14 -0.98
C ALA A 32 26.34 -13.44 -2.40
N SER A 33 25.37 -14.33 -2.56
CA SER A 33 24.64 -14.44 -3.82
C SER A 33 24.29 -13.03 -4.23
N ALA A 34 24.66 -12.61 -5.44
CA ALA A 34 24.32 -11.28 -5.93
C ALA A 34 22.86 -10.99 -5.58
N SER A 35 22.65 -10.00 -4.72
CA SER A 35 21.33 -9.57 -4.27
C SER A 35 20.54 -9.24 -5.52
N SER A 36 19.59 -10.11 -5.87
CA SER A 36 18.82 -10.03 -7.11
C SER A 36 17.39 -9.66 -6.78
N TRP A 37 16.77 -8.90 -7.66
CA TRP A 37 15.35 -8.56 -7.56
C TRP A 37 14.45 -9.81 -7.43
N ALA A 38 14.85 -10.94 -8.04
CA ALA A 38 14.14 -12.21 -7.92
C ALA A 38 14.12 -12.76 -6.48
N ALA A 39 15.15 -12.49 -5.67
CA ALA A 39 15.20 -12.93 -4.27
C ALA A 39 14.33 -12.09 -3.32
N VAL A 40 13.77 -10.97 -3.81
CA VAL A 40 12.86 -10.11 -3.03
C VAL A 40 11.51 -10.80 -2.82
N GLN A 41 11.04 -11.55 -3.82
CA GLN A 41 9.80 -12.34 -3.72
C GLN A 41 10.12 -13.71 -3.10
N SER A 42 10.43 -13.73 -1.81
CA SER A 42 10.63 -14.96 -1.04
C SER A 42 9.50 -15.17 -0.04
N GLY A 43 9.06 -16.41 0.15
CA GLY A 43 8.09 -16.74 1.20
C GLY A 43 8.60 -16.49 2.63
N ASP A 44 9.91 -16.28 2.81
CA ASP A 44 10.53 -15.93 4.08
C ASP A 44 10.82 -14.43 4.19
N ARG A 45 10.33 -13.83 5.27
CA ARG A 45 10.55 -12.41 5.58
C ARG A 45 12.04 -12.07 5.73
N ALA A 46 12.83 -12.93 6.37
CA ALA A 46 14.24 -12.63 6.64
C ALA A 46 15.06 -12.63 5.34
N ALA A 47 14.80 -13.58 4.44
CA ALA A 47 15.38 -13.60 3.10
C ALA A 47 15.02 -12.35 2.28
N ALA A 48 13.75 -11.93 2.28
CA ALA A 48 13.30 -10.73 1.55
C ALA A 48 14.02 -9.47 2.06
N VAL A 49 14.13 -9.31 3.39
CA VAL A 49 14.85 -8.19 4.00
C VAL A 49 16.33 -8.22 3.64
N ALA A 50 16.99 -9.38 3.70
CA ALA A 50 18.41 -9.50 3.35
C ALA A 50 18.67 -9.19 1.87
N ALA A 51 17.77 -9.60 0.97
CA ALA A 51 17.85 -9.27 -0.45
C ALA A 51 17.74 -7.76 -0.69
N LEU A 52 16.76 -7.10 -0.07
CA LEU A 52 16.55 -5.66 -0.20
C LEU A 52 17.65 -4.83 0.46
N ASP A 53 18.16 -5.25 1.63
CA ASP A 53 19.31 -4.61 2.27
C ASP A 53 20.57 -4.73 1.37
N GLY A 54 20.80 -5.90 0.77
CA GLY A 54 21.88 -6.08 -0.20
C GLY A 54 21.72 -5.27 -1.49
N LEU A 55 20.48 -5.08 -1.98
CA LEU A 55 20.20 -4.20 -3.12
C LEU A 55 20.43 -2.72 -2.78
N ARG A 56 20.07 -2.30 -1.56
CA ARG A 56 20.33 -0.95 -1.06
C ARG A 56 21.83 -0.67 -0.94
N GLU A 57 22.60 -1.60 -0.38
CA GLU A 57 24.06 -1.50 -0.29
C GLU A 57 24.73 -1.42 -1.66
N ALA A 58 24.19 -2.12 -2.66
CA ALA A 58 24.63 -2.04 -4.06
C ALA A 58 24.17 -0.74 -4.76
N GLY A 59 23.34 0.10 -4.12
CA GLY A 59 22.77 1.33 -4.70
C GLY A 59 21.62 1.09 -5.68
N ALA A 60 21.13 -0.14 -5.80
CA ALA A 60 20.02 -0.51 -6.69
C ALA A 60 18.64 -0.23 -6.06
N ALA A 61 18.54 -0.18 -4.74
CA ALA A 61 17.30 0.10 -4.01
C ALA A 61 17.45 1.22 -2.96
N PRO A 62 17.73 2.47 -3.35
CA PRO A 62 17.91 3.59 -2.41
C PRO A 62 16.65 3.99 -1.64
N LEU A 63 15.43 3.73 -2.14
CA LEU A 63 14.19 4.03 -1.42
C LEU A 63 13.93 3.07 -0.26
N TRP A 64 14.42 1.83 -0.35
CA TRP A 64 14.23 0.82 0.68
C TRP A 64 14.72 1.32 2.05
N LYS A 65 13.84 1.29 3.06
CA LYS A 65 14.16 1.77 4.43
C LYS A 65 14.77 3.19 4.43
N SER A 66 14.35 4.05 3.50
CA SER A 66 14.90 5.40 3.36
C SER A 66 14.29 6.41 4.32
N LEU A 67 13.04 6.19 4.74
CA LEU A 67 12.33 7.10 5.63
C LEU A 67 12.35 6.58 7.07
N LYS A 68 12.91 7.38 7.97
CA LYS A 68 12.76 7.19 9.40
C LYS A 68 11.55 7.97 9.91
N LEU A 69 10.60 7.27 10.49
CA LEU A 69 9.42 7.90 11.08
C LEU A 69 9.79 8.70 12.33
N ALA A 70 9.12 9.84 12.49
CA ALA A 70 9.19 10.71 13.65
C ALA A 70 7.74 11.03 14.09
N PRO A 71 7.12 10.13 14.87
CA PRO A 71 5.73 10.28 15.29
C PRO A 71 5.52 11.60 16.02
N ARG A 72 4.45 12.31 15.65
CA ARG A 72 4.02 13.55 16.29
C ARG A 72 2.51 13.66 16.27
N ARG A 73 1.95 14.51 17.13
CA ARG A 73 0.53 14.84 17.08
C ARG A 73 0.21 15.62 15.82
N VAL A 74 -0.85 15.23 15.13
CA VAL A 74 -1.39 15.88 13.94
C VAL A 74 -2.86 16.17 14.18
N SER A 75 -3.26 17.43 14.02
CA SER A 75 -4.67 17.80 14.12
C SER A 75 -5.41 17.52 12.81
N LEU A 76 -6.73 17.33 12.87
CA LEU A 76 -7.53 17.12 11.66
C LEU A 76 -7.46 18.34 10.72
N ALA A 77 -7.47 19.55 11.28
CA ALA A 77 -7.32 20.78 10.51
C ALA A 77 -5.96 20.86 9.77
N GLU A 78 -4.89 20.36 10.37
CA GLU A 78 -3.58 20.28 9.73
C GLU A 78 -3.56 19.25 8.60
N LEU A 79 -4.15 18.07 8.83
CA LEU A 79 -4.28 17.02 7.81
C LEU A 79 -5.06 17.56 6.60
N SER A 80 -6.24 18.14 6.83
CA SER A 80 -7.08 18.71 5.77
C SER A 80 -6.38 19.84 5.02
N ARG A 81 -5.75 20.79 5.73
CA ARG A 81 -5.02 21.90 5.10
C ARG A 81 -3.83 21.43 4.26
N SER A 82 -3.07 20.44 4.73
CA SER A 82 -1.87 19.95 4.03
C SER A 82 -2.24 19.14 2.79
N THR A 83 -3.24 18.27 2.90
CA THR A 83 -3.66 17.37 1.83
C THR A 83 -4.62 18.04 0.84
N LYS A 84 -5.26 19.16 1.24
CA LYS A 84 -6.39 19.78 0.56
C LYS A 84 -7.62 18.86 0.44
N LEU A 85 -7.67 17.79 1.24
CA LEU A 85 -8.79 16.88 1.32
C LEU A 85 -9.78 17.39 2.38
N ASP A 86 -11.06 17.40 2.04
CA ASP A 86 -12.12 17.76 2.99
C ASP A 86 -12.33 16.61 3.98
N GLU A 87 -12.76 16.92 5.21
CA GLU A 87 -12.98 15.93 6.26
C GLU A 87 -13.97 14.85 5.83
N LYS A 88 -14.97 15.21 5.02
CA LYS A 88 -15.97 14.30 4.44
C LYS A 88 -15.40 13.30 3.42
N THR A 89 -14.21 13.56 2.89
CA THR A 89 -13.52 12.65 1.95
C THR A 89 -12.70 11.59 2.67
N LEU A 90 -12.36 11.88 3.93
CA LEU A 90 -11.60 11.02 4.84
C LEU A 90 -12.50 10.29 5.83
N ASP A 91 -13.83 10.53 5.79
CA ASP A 91 -14.78 9.85 6.66
C ASP A 91 -14.88 8.35 6.29
N PRO A 92 -14.38 7.46 7.16
CA PRO A 92 -14.42 6.02 6.92
C PRO A 92 -15.84 5.44 6.93
N SER A 93 -16.79 6.19 7.50
CA SER A 93 -18.20 5.84 7.67
C SER A 93 -19.03 6.25 6.47
N ARG A 94 -18.43 6.94 5.48
CA ARG A 94 -19.12 7.36 4.28
C ARG A 94 -19.67 6.14 3.57
N GLU A 95 -21.00 6.02 3.53
CA GLU A 95 -21.67 4.95 2.83
C GLU A 95 -21.22 4.95 1.37
N GLN A 96 -20.81 3.79 0.88
CA GLN A 96 -20.39 3.60 -0.51
C GLN A 96 -21.52 3.92 -1.51
N TYR A 97 -22.77 3.95 -1.03
CA TYR A 97 -23.97 4.26 -1.79
C TYR A 97 -24.82 5.29 -1.05
N THR A 98 -25.21 6.36 -1.72
CA THR A 98 -26.21 7.27 -1.18
C THR A 98 -27.62 6.69 -1.34
N LEU A 99 -28.59 7.24 -0.61
CA LEU A 99 -30.01 6.89 -0.85
C LEU A 99 -30.43 7.17 -2.29
N GLU A 100 -29.91 8.22 -2.94
CA GLU A 100 -30.19 8.48 -4.35
C GLU A 100 -29.56 7.43 -5.27
N ASP A 101 -28.36 6.94 -4.96
CA ASP A 101 -27.73 5.84 -5.70
C ASP A 101 -28.54 4.55 -5.58
N ILE A 102 -29.06 4.27 -4.39
CA ILE A 102 -29.92 3.12 -4.12
C ILE A 102 -31.21 3.22 -4.95
N GLN A 103 -31.91 4.36 -4.86
CA GLN A 103 -33.15 4.58 -5.59
C GLN A 103 -32.96 4.52 -7.10
N SER A 104 -31.93 5.21 -7.63
CA SER A 104 -31.64 5.22 -9.06
C SER A 104 -31.26 3.84 -9.58
N THR A 105 -30.50 3.06 -8.81
CA THR A 105 -30.16 1.68 -9.17
C THR A 105 -31.40 0.79 -9.13
N PHE A 106 -32.25 0.93 -8.11
CA PHE A 106 -33.48 0.15 -8.01
C PHE A 106 -34.45 0.43 -9.17
N ILE A 107 -34.60 1.69 -9.58
CA ILE A 107 -35.37 2.06 -10.78
C ILE A 107 -34.79 1.39 -12.03
N LYS A 108 -33.46 1.42 -12.21
CA LYS A 108 -32.79 0.73 -13.34
C LYS A 108 -33.02 -0.79 -13.31
N VAL A 109 -33.03 -1.41 -12.13
CA VAL A 109 -33.35 -2.83 -11.97
C VAL A 109 -34.78 -3.13 -12.39
N ILE A 110 -35.76 -2.32 -11.97
CA ILE A 110 -37.16 -2.49 -12.39
C ILE A 110 -37.30 -2.40 -13.91
N ILE A 111 -36.73 -1.34 -14.51
CA ILE A 111 -36.78 -1.15 -15.97
C ILE A 111 -36.10 -2.31 -16.68
N GLY A 112 -34.90 -2.72 -16.25
CA GLY A 112 -34.15 -3.83 -16.81
C GLY A 112 -34.89 -5.16 -16.71
N CYS A 113 -35.51 -5.47 -15.57
CA CYS A 113 -36.30 -6.69 -15.38
C CYS A 113 -37.57 -6.68 -16.22
N THR A 114 -38.23 -5.52 -16.38
CA THR A 114 -39.44 -5.40 -17.21
C THR A 114 -39.11 -5.61 -18.69
N LEU A 115 -38.04 -4.97 -19.19
CA LEU A 115 -37.57 -5.17 -20.56
C LEU A 115 -37.08 -6.60 -20.77
N GLY A 116 -36.32 -7.16 -19.82
CA GLY A 116 -35.86 -8.54 -19.85
C GLY A 116 -37.00 -9.55 -19.88
N ALA A 117 -38.03 -9.35 -19.05
CA ALA A 117 -39.24 -10.18 -19.07
C ALA A 117 -39.98 -10.09 -20.41
N THR A 118 -40.06 -8.90 -21.01
CA THR A 118 -40.70 -8.70 -22.32
C THR A 118 -39.93 -9.41 -23.43
N VAL A 119 -38.60 -9.22 -23.48
CA VAL A 119 -37.72 -9.89 -24.45
C VAL A 119 -37.77 -11.40 -24.26
N TRP A 120 -37.75 -11.88 -23.02
CA TRP A 120 -37.89 -13.30 -22.72
C TRP A 120 -39.23 -13.84 -23.20
N ALA A 121 -40.34 -13.17 -22.89
CA ALA A 121 -41.68 -13.62 -23.29
C ALA A 121 -41.81 -13.73 -24.82
N VAL A 122 -41.40 -12.71 -25.56
CA VAL A 122 -41.45 -12.71 -27.03
C VAL A 122 -40.47 -13.72 -27.63
N GLY A 123 -39.23 -13.76 -27.11
CA GLY A 123 -38.18 -14.64 -27.63
C GLY A 123 -38.47 -16.12 -27.37
N SER A 124 -38.95 -16.45 -26.17
CA SER A 124 -39.33 -17.82 -25.81
C SER A 124 -40.57 -18.31 -26.57
N ASP A 125 -41.48 -17.40 -26.95
CA ASP A 125 -42.57 -17.70 -27.86
C ASP A 125 -42.08 -18.02 -29.27
N ALA A 126 -41.22 -17.15 -29.83
CA ALA A 126 -40.62 -17.34 -31.14
C ALA A 126 -39.76 -18.61 -31.25
N LEU A 127 -39.12 -19.03 -30.15
CA LEU A 127 -38.33 -20.27 -30.08
C LEU A 127 -39.16 -21.54 -29.81
N GLY A 128 -40.49 -21.42 -29.65
CA GLY A 128 -41.34 -22.60 -29.43
C GLY A 128 -41.14 -23.29 -28.09
N LEU A 129 -40.57 -22.61 -27.08
CA LEU A 129 -40.36 -23.19 -25.75
C LEU A 129 -41.69 -23.59 -25.09
N ASP A 130 -41.68 -24.52 -24.14
CA ASP A 130 -42.92 -24.88 -23.44
C ASP A 130 -43.47 -23.72 -22.60
N ALA A 131 -44.78 -23.70 -22.38
CA ALA A 131 -45.45 -22.66 -21.61
C ALA A 131 -44.90 -22.51 -20.18
N GLY A 132 -44.55 -23.62 -19.53
CA GLY A 132 -43.96 -23.64 -18.20
C GLY A 132 -42.63 -22.89 -18.14
N LEU A 133 -41.71 -23.12 -19.08
CA LEU A 133 -40.43 -22.42 -19.18
C LEU A 133 -40.61 -20.93 -19.50
N ARG A 134 -41.56 -20.60 -20.39
CA ARG A 134 -41.90 -19.21 -20.73
C ARG A 134 -42.32 -18.43 -19.49
N PHE A 135 -43.33 -18.93 -18.77
CA PHE A 135 -43.85 -18.28 -17.57
C PHE A 135 -42.83 -18.26 -16.45
N THR A 136 -42.10 -19.35 -16.23
CA THR A 136 -41.06 -19.43 -15.20
C THR A 136 -40.01 -18.33 -15.40
N GLY A 137 -39.48 -18.15 -16.61
CA GLY A 137 -38.51 -17.09 -16.87
C GLY A 137 -39.08 -15.68 -16.66
N THR A 138 -40.33 -15.42 -17.07
CA THR A 138 -40.98 -14.12 -16.79
C THR A 138 -41.15 -13.85 -15.30
N TYR A 139 -41.53 -14.86 -14.51
CA TYR A 139 -41.67 -14.73 -13.05
C TYR A 139 -40.31 -14.57 -12.36
N LEU A 140 -39.24 -15.18 -12.87
CA LEU A 140 -37.89 -14.95 -12.36
C LEU A 140 -37.48 -13.49 -12.54
N PHE A 141 -37.71 -12.88 -13.71
CA PHE A 141 -37.45 -11.45 -13.92
C PHE A 141 -38.32 -10.56 -13.02
N ALA A 142 -39.62 -10.83 -12.94
CA ALA A 142 -40.54 -10.07 -12.08
C ALA A 142 -40.23 -10.23 -10.58
N GLY A 143 -39.67 -11.36 -10.18
CA GLY A 143 -39.30 -11.68 -8.80
C GLY A 143 -38.06 -10.94 -8.31
N ILE A 144 -37.12 -10.54 -9.19
CA ILE A 144 -35.88 -9.88 -8.79
C ILE A 144 -36.13 -8.56 -8.02
N PRO A 145 -36.93 -7.58 -8.52
CA PRO A 145 -37.22 -6.36 -7.77
C PRO A 145 -37.95 -6.64 -6.45
N ILE A 146 -38.85 -7.62 -6.42
CA ILE A 146 -39.60 -8.02 -5.22
C ILE A 146 -38.64 -8.60 -4.17
N ALA A 147 -37.71 -9.45 -4.58
CA ALA A 147 -36.70 -10.03 -3.70
C ALA A 147 -35.78 -8.95 -3.10
N ILE A 148 -35.35 -7.96 -3.90
CA ILE A 148 -34.55 -6.83 -3.41
C ILE A 148 -35.34 -6.01 -2.38
N LEU A 149 -36.62 -5.71 -2.63
CA LEU A 149 -37.50 -5.03 -1.67
C LEU A 149 -37.70 -5.84 -0.39
N ALA A 150 -37.90 -7.15 -0.50
CA ALA A 150 -38.04 -8.03 0.64
C ALA A 150 -36.79 -8.01 1.52
N ILE A 151 -35.60 -8.12 0.92
CA ILE A 151 -34.31 -8.01 1.63
C ILE A 151 -34.21 -6.65 2.33
N GLY A 152 -34.51 -5.56 1.61
CA GLY A 152 -34.49 -4.20 2.16
C GLY A 152 -35.43 -4.00 3.34
N SER A 153 -36.60 -4.63 3.31
CA SER A 153 -37.58 -4.57 4.39
C SER A 153 -37.19 -5.39 5.61
N THR A 154 -36.48 -6.51 5.44
CA THR A 154 -36.10 -7.40 6.55
C THR A 154 -34.73 -7.09 7.15
N ALA A 155 -33.79 -6.64 6.32
CA ALA A 155 -32.39 -6.44 6.66
C ALA A 155 -31.82 -5.30 5.80
N PRO A 156 -32.15 -4.04 6.12
CA PRO A 156 -31.73 -2.88 5.32
C PRO A 156 -30.20 -2.81 5.17
N GLY A 157 -29.45 -3.30 6.17
CA GLY A 157 -27.99 -3.37 6.14
C GLY A 157 -27.41 -4.31 5.09
N ILE A 158 -28.19 -5.13 4.38
CA ILE A 158 -27.72 -6.09 3.35
C ILE A 158 -28.14 -5.63 1.93
N LEU A 159 -28.93 -4.55 1.82
CA LEU A 159 -29.46 -4.05 0.56
C LEU A 159 -28.36 -3.67 -0.47
N PHE A 160 -27.14 -3.42 0.01
CA PHE A 160 -25.99 -3.11 -0.85
C PHE A 160 -25.56 -4.30 -1.74
N LEU A 161 -25.73 -5.55 -1.31
CA LEU A 161 -25.28 -6.74 -2.05
C LEU A 161 -25.93 -6.89 -3.44
N PRO A 162 -27.28 -6.89 -3.57
CA PRO A 162 -27.91 -6.98 -4.90
C PRO A 162 -27.62 -5.76 -5.77
N ILE A 163 -27.42 -4.58 -5.16
CA ILE A 163 -27.06 -3.35 -5.88
C ILE A 163 -25.65 -3.46 -6.46
N GLU A 164 -24.69 -3.97 -5.69
CA GLU A 164 -23.34 -4.27 -6.14
C GLU A 164 -23.33 -5.28 -7.29
N ALA A 165 -24.10 -6.36 -7.16
CA ALA A 165 -24.23 -7.37 -8.19
C ALA A 165 -24.78 -6.79 -9.50
N PHE A 166 -25.85 -5.99 -9.42
CA PHE A 166 -26.41 -5.31 -10.59
C PHE A 166 -25.41 -4.34 -11.21
N LYS A 167 -24.81 -3.46 -10.40
CA LYS A 167 -23.79 -2.51 -10.88
C LYS A 167 -22.58 -3.22 -11.49
N ALA A 168 -22.19 -4.39 -11.00
CA ALA A 168 -21.11 -5.18 -11.59
C ALA A 168 -21.52 -5.81 -12.93
N ALA A 169 -22.75 -6.31 -13.02
CA ALA A 169 -23.30 -6.93 -14.23
C ALA A 169 -23.55 -5.91 -15.35
N THR A 170 -24.01 -4.71 -15.01
CA THR A 170 -24.33 -3.65 -15.99
C THR A 170 -23.21 -2.64 -16.20
N ALA A 171 -22.09 -2.75 -15.48
CA ALA A 171 -20.99 -1.79 -15.60
C ALA A 171 -20.42 -1.81 -17.02
N SER A 172 -20.23 -0.61 -17.58
CA SER A 172 -19.54 -0.44 -18.85
C SER A 172 -18.08 -0.89 -18.75
N ALA A 173 -17.43 -1.15 -19.88
CA ALA A 173 -16.00 -1.47 -19.90
C ALA A 173 -15.15 -0.34 -19.29
N GLU A 174 -15.56 0.91 -19.51
CA GLU A 174 -14.92 2.09 -18.95
C GLU A 174 -15.08 2.18 -17.42
N GLU A 175 -16.28 1.89 -16.90
CA GLU A 175 -16.52 1.87 -15.45
C GLU A 175 -15.72 0.75 -14.77
N LYS A 176 -15.63 -0.43 -15.39
CA LYS A 176 -14.79 -1.54 -14.90
C LYS A 176 -13.32 -1.15 -14.90
N ARG A 177 -12.83 -0.52 -15.96
CA ARG A 177 -11.45 -0.01 -16.04
C ARG A 177 -11.17 1.03 -14.98
N SER A 178 -12.08 1.98 -14.78
CA SER A 178 -11.95 3.03 -13.76
C SER A 178 -11.90 2.45 -12.34
N ARG A 179 -12.76 1.46 -12.02
CA ARG A 179 -12.69 0.73 -10.75
C ARG A 179 -11.39 -0.05 -10.60
N GLY A 180 -10.93 -0.73 -11.65
CA GLY A 180 -9.64 -1.43 -11.63
C GLY A 180 -8.48 -0.47 -11.36
N LEU A 181 -8.47 0.70 -12.00
CA LEU A 181 -7.43 1.71 -11.77
C LEU A 181 -7.45 2.28 -10.36
N ARG A 182 -8.65 2.47 -9.77
CA ARG A 182 -8.79 2.84 -8.35
C ARG A 182 -8.07 1.84 -7.44
N VAL A 183 -8.35 0.56 -7.63
CA VAL A 183 -7.72 -0.53 -6.84
C VAL A 183 -6.21 -0.56 -7.09
N ILE A 184 -5.76 -0.40 -8.33
CA ILE A 184 -4.31 -0.40 -8.61
C ILE A 184 -3.60 0.78 -7.93
N LYS A 185 -4.19 1.98 -7.95
CA LYS A 185 -3.65 3.15 -7.24
C LYS A 185 -3.63 2.93 -5.72
N HIS A 186 -4.69 2.32 -5.18
CA HIS A 186 -4.76 1.89 -3.79
C HIS A 186 -3.59 0.95 -3.43
N GLU A 187 -3.42 -0.14 -4.17
CA GLU A 187 -2.37 -1.13 -3.93
C GLU A 187 -0.95 -0.60 -4.15
N ALA A 188 -0.77 0.26 -5.15
CA ALA A 188 0.52 0.91 -5.40
C ALA A 188 0.98 1.75 -4.19
N SER A 189 0.04 2.33 -3.45
CA SER A 189 0.35 3.13 -2.27
C SER A 189 0.81 2.27 -1.09
N HIS A 190 0.18 1.10 -0.87
CA HIS A 190 0.62 0.10 0.11
C HIS A 190 2.05 -0.34 -0.19
N MET A 191 2.31 -0.71 -1.45
CA MET A 191 3.63 -1.14 -1.91
C MET A 191 4.70 -0.07 -1.72
N LEU A 192 4.44 1.17 -2.15
CA LEU A 192 5.40 2.26 -2.01
C LEU A 192 5.68 2.60 -0.55
N CYS A 193 4.64 2.74 0.27
CA CYS A 193 4.79 3.06 1.69
C CYS A 193 5.53 1.94 2.43
N ALA A 194 5.19 0.68 2.18
CA ALA A 194 5.88 -0.46 2.76
C ALA A 194 7.38 -0.46 2.41
N HIS A 195 7.71 -0.26 1.13
CA HIS A 195 9.10 -0.22 0.66
C HIS A 195 9.91 0.91 1.31
N VAL A 196 9.37 2.13 1.30
CA VAL A 196 10.04 3.32 1.87
C VAL A 196 10.26 3.18 3.38
N LEU A 197 9.33 2.53 4.08
CA LEU A 197 9.36 2.32 5.53
C LEU A 197 10.12 1.05 5.94
N GLY A 198 10.46 0.18 5.00
CA GLY A 198 11.23 -1.02 5.28
C GLY A 198 10.43 -2.24 5.69
N LEU A 199 9.16 -2.29 5.32
CA LEU A 199 8.30 -3.45 5.52
C LEU A 199 8.36 -4.30 4.25
N PRO A 200 8.87 -5.54 4.32
CA PRO A 200 9.04 -6.39 3.15
C PRO A 200 7.69 -6.87 2.63
N ILE A 201 7.54 -6.83 1.31
CA ILE A 201 6.32 -7.25 0.61
C ILE A 201 6.46 -8.73 0.25
N GLN A 202 5.45 -9.51 0.60
CA GLN A 202 5.41 -10.95 0.38
C GLN A 202 4.96 -11.28 -1.04
N ASP A 203 3.85 -10.71 -1.49
CA ASP A 203 3.26 -11.05 -2.79
C ASP A 203 2.30 -9.98 -3.33
N VAL A 204 1.97 -10.11 -4.62
CA VAL A 204 0.85 -9.41 -5.26
C VAL A 204 -0.15 -10.46 -5.73
N VAL A 205 -1.26 -10.60 -5.00
CA VAL A 205 -2.29 -11.60 -5.28
C VAL A 205 -3.40 -10.98 -6.13
N VAL A 206 -3.73 -11.60 -7.26
CA VAL A 206 -4.86 -11.15 -8.09
C VAL A 206 -6.16 -11.76 -7.58
N GLY A 207 -7.03 -10.92 -7.02
CA GLY A 207 -8.36 -11.28 -6.52
C GLY A 207 -9.50 -10.84 -7.44
N SER A 208 -10.74 -11.05 -6.99
CA SER A 208 -11.95 -10.66 -7.74
C SER A 208 -12.11 -9.14 -7.91
N LYS A 209 -11.50 -8.35 -7.02
CA LYS A 209 -11.53 -6.87 -7.04
C LYS A 209 -10.32 -6.24 -7.75
N GLY A 210 -9.29 -7.01 -8.10
CA GLY A 210 -8.02 -6.52 -8.63
C GLY A 210 -6.81 -7.13 -7.92
N PRO A 211 -5.59 -6.62 -8.17
CA PRO A 211 -4.42 -7.01 -7.40
C PRO A 211 -4.58 -6.64 -5.92
N ARG A 212 -3.88 -7.34 -5.04
CA ARG A 212 -3.76 -7.08 -3.61
C ARG A 212 -2.32 -7.29 -3.17
N VAL A 213 -1.71 -6.26 -2.61
CA VAL A 213 -0.36 -6.30 -2.07
C VAL A 213 -0.41 -6.89 -0.67
N VAL A 214 0.46 -7.87 -0.40
CA VAL A 214 0.55 -8.54 0.89
C VAL A 214 1.88 -8.19 1.53
N VAL A 215 1.86 -7.58 2.71
CA VAL A 215 3.07 -7.24 3.46
C VAL A 215 3.30 -8.28 4.55
N HIS A 216 4.52 -8.80 4.69
CA HIS A 216 4.82 -9.88 5.64
C HIS A 216 4.46 -9.53 7.09
N ASP A 217 4.69 -8.27 7.48
CA ASP A 217 4.48 -7.81 8.85
C ASP A 217 3.00 -7.57 9.20
N GLU A 218 2.10 -7.53 8.21
CA GLU A 218 0.65 -7.40 8.46
C GLU A 218 0.06 -8.69 9.03
N GLU A 219 0.50 -9.86 8.54
CA GLU A 219 -0.03 -11.13 9.01
C GLU A 219 0.25 -11.31 10.52
N ALA A 220 1.48 -11.00 10.94
CA ALA A 220 1.87 -11.00 12.35
C ALA A 220 1.00 -10.05 13.20
N ALA A 221 0.62 -8.88 12.66
CA ALA A 221 -0.28 -7.94 13.34
C ALA A 221 -1.74 -8.43 13.41
N THR A 222 -2.14 -9.37 12.56
CA THR A 222 -3.50 -9.97 12.56
C THR A 222 -3.59 -11.25 13.40
N GLN A 223 -2.48 -11.93 13.64
CA GLN A 223 -2.41 -13.19 14.40
C GLN A 223 -2.76 -12.99 15.89
N PRO A 224 -3.72 -13.75 16.45
CA PRO A 224 -4.04 -13.70 17.87
C PRO A 224 -2.83 -14.06 18.75
N GLY A 225 -2.58 -13.26 19.81
CA GLY A 225 -1.50 -13.49 20.77
C GLY A 225 -0.14 -12.93 20.36
N VAL A 226 0.02 -12.48 19.12
CA VAL A 226 1.19 -11.72 18.67
C VAL A 226 0.94 -10.24 18.94
N PHE A 227 1.90 -9.58 19.59
CA PHE A 227 1.84 -8.15 19.88
C PHE A 227 2.75 -7.40 18.92
N VAL A 228 2.35 -6.18 18.59
CA VAL A 228 3.14 -5.30 17.72
C VAL A 228 3.95 -4.36 18.61
N GLU A 229 5.27 -4.37 18.42
CA GLU A 229 6.18 -3.48 19.13
C GLU A 229 5.99 -2.02 18.69
N SER A 230 6.16 -1.10 19.63
CA SER A 230 5.88 0.33 19.43
C SER A 230 6.59 0.96 18.22
N GLU A 231 7.77 0.45 17.89
CA GLU A 231 8.61 0.88 16.77
C GLU A 231 8.00 0.54 15.41
N GLN A 232 7.28 -0.59 15.30
CA GLN A 232 6.69 -1.07 14.04
C GLN A 232 5.28 -0.54 13.81
N ILE A 233 4.57 -0.18 14.87
CA ILE A 233 3.17 0.29 14.81
C ILE A 233 3.02 1.48 13.89
N ASN A 234 3.91 2.45 13.96
CA ASN A 234 3.80 3.64 13.13
C ASN A 234 3.93 3.30 11.65
N ALA A 235 4.84 2.39 11.29
CA ALA A 235 5.03 1.98 9.90
C ALA A 235 3.84 1.19 9.38
N LEU A 236 3.35 0.22 10.17
CA LEU A 236 2.17 -0.56 9.83
C LEU A 236 0.90 0.29 9.74
N ALA A 237 0.72 1.27 10.63
CA ALA A 237 -0.39 2.21 10.57
C ALA A 237 -0.33 3.08 9.31
N VAL A 238 0.87 3.56 8.92
CA VAL A 238 1.06 4.32 7.67
C VAL A 238 0.70 3.50 6.45
N VAL A 239 1.15 2.24 6.37
CA VAL A 239 0.77 1.34 5.28
C VAL A 239 -0.74 1.12 5.28
N ALA A 240 -1.33 0.71 6.41
CA ALA A 240 -2.76 0.42 6.50
C ALA A 240 -3.67 1.56 6.03
N VAL A 241 -3.28 2.83 6.22
CA VAL A 241 -4.09 3.99 5.76
C VAL A 241 -3.67 4.52 4.39
N SER A 242 -2.60 4.00 3.79
CA SER A 242 -2.06 4.54 2.54
C SER A 242 -3.01 4.39 1.37
N GLY A 243 -3.69 3.25 1.25
CA GLY A 243 -4.72 2.99 0.24
C GLY A 243 -5.86 4.01 0.27
N LEU A 244 -6.42 4.24 1.46
CA LEU A 244 -7.42 5.29 1.70
C LEU A 244 -6.92 6.67 1.24
N MET A 245 -5.68 7.04 1.59
CA MET A 245 -5.13 8.35 1.24
C MET A 245 -4.88 8.50 -0.25
N ALA A 246 -4.43 7.44 -0.93
CA ALA A 246 -4.21 7.44 -2.37
C ALA A 246 -5.53 7.59 -3.14
N GLU A 247 -6.58 6.89 -2.72
CA GLU A 247 -7.90 7.03 -3.33
C GLU A 247 -8.53 8.39 -3.09
N ALA A 248 -8.46 8.89 -1.84
CA ALA A 248 -9.00 10.19 -1.50
C ALA A 248 -8.32 11.32 -2.30
N ASP A 249 -6.99 11.25 -2.46
CA ASP A 249 -6.22 12.20 -3.26
C ASP A 249 -6.54 12.14 -4.76
N ALA A 250 -6.66 10.94 -5.34
CA ALA A 250 -6.87 10.78 -6.77
C ALA A 250 -8.33 10.99 -7.22
N TYR A 251 -9.30 10.66 -6.36
CA TYR A 251 -10.72 10.59 -6.73
C TYR A 251 -11.65 11.43 -5.85
N GLY A 252 -11.11 12.13 -4.84
CA GLY A 252 -11.89 12.95 -3.90
C GLY A 252 -12.75 12.15 -2.91
N ALA A 253 -12.63 10.82 -2.89
CA ALA A 253 -13.29 9.95 -1.91
C ALA A 253 -12.60 8.59 -1.87
N ALA A 254 -12.40 8.05 -0.68
CA ALA A 254 -12.00 6.65 -0.51
C ALA A 254 -13.25 5.75 -0.45
N LEU A 255 -13.25 4.66 -1.22
CA LEU A 255 -14.37 3.71 -1.25
C LEU A 255 -13.86 2.31 -0.87
N GLY A 256 -14.64 1.54 -0.11
CA GLY A 256 -14.26 0.14 0.20
C GLY A 256 -13.12 -0.01 1.22
N VAL A 257 -12.89 0.98 2.09
CA VAL A 257 -11.78 1.05 3.05
C VAL A 257 -11.93 0.13 4.28
N GLN A 258 -12.94 -0.74 4.32
CA GLN A 258 -13.27 -1.50 5.53
C GLN A 258 -12.17 -2.51 5.91
N GLU A 259 -11.51 -3.12 4.93
CA GLU A 259 -10.44 -4.09 5.18
C GLU A 259 -9.20 -3.42 5.79
N ASP A 260 -8.77 -2.29 5.22
CA ASP A 260 -7.67 -1.45 5.71
C ASP A 260 -7.91 -0.93 7.12
N LEU A 261 -9.11 -0.41 7.39
CA LEU A 261 -9.46 0.11 8.71
C LEU A 261 -9.58 -1.00 9.75
N LYS A 262 -10.01 -2.20 9.33
CA LYS A 262 -10.00 -3.38 10.20
C LYS A 262 -8.57 -3.78 10.54
N LEU A 263 -7.65 -3.75 9.58
CA LEU A 263 -6.22 -3.98 9.81
C LEU A 263 -5.65 -2.93 10.77
N LEU A 264 -5.92 -1.64 10.53
CA LEU A 264 -5.51 -0.55 11.41
C LEU A 264 -6.02 -0.76 12.84
N ASN A 265 -7.30 -1.06 13.01
CA ASN A 265 -7.89 -1.31 14.33
C ASN A 265 -7.22 -2.51 15.02
N GLN A 266 -6.92 -3.57 14.26
CA GLN A 266 -6.19 -4.73 14.78
C GLN A 266 -4.76 -4.38 15.23
N ILE A 267 -4.04 -3.54 14.47
CA ILE A 267 -2.72 -3.03 14.85
C ILE A 267 -2.82 -2.22 16.15
N LEU A 268 -3.79 -1.31 16.26
CA LEU A 268 -3.99 -0.44 17.42
C LEU A 268 -4.35 -1.23 18.69
N LEU A 269 -5.21 -2.26 18.56
CA LEU A 269 -5.62 -3.10 19.69
C LEU A 269 -4.49 -4.01 20.21
N ARG A 270 -3.50 -4.32 19.37
CA ARG A 270 -2.38 -5.21 19.71
C ARG A 270 -1.07 -4.47 20.02
N CYS A 271 -1.14 -3.15 20.11
CA CYS A 271 -0.05 -2.29 20.51
C CYS A 271 0.45 -2.60 21.93
N LYS A 272 1.78 -2.64 22.12
CA LYS A 272 2.42 -2.60 23.44
C LYS A 272 3.35 -1.39 23.59
N PRO A 273 3.20 -0.60 24.66
CA PRO A 273 2.11 -0.61 25.66
C PRO A 273 0.76 -0.19 25.06
N PRO A 274 -0.40 -0.56 25.66
CA PRO A 274 -1.70 -0.18 25.12
C PRO A 274 -1.87 1.35 24.99
N MET A 275 -2.32 1.81 23.83
CA MET A 275 -2.56 3.23 23.55
C MET A 275 -3.95 3.67 24.01
N LYS A 276 -4.05 4.88 24.54
CA LYS A 276 -5.35 5.52 24.85
C LYS A 276 -6.08 5.90 23.56
N ALA A 277 -7.41 6.06 23.61
CA ALA A 277 -8.21 6.43 22.44
C ALA A 277 -7.71 7.70 21.72
N ASN A 278 -7.31 8.74 22.47
CA ASN A 278 -6.76 9.95 21.87
C ASN A 278 -5.42 9.72 21.15
N GLU A 279 -4.56 8.86 21.70
CA GLU A 279 -3.27 8.50 21.10
C GLU A 279 -3.46 7.70 19.81
N GLN A 280 -4.46 6.80 19.80
CA GLN A 280 -4.84 6.05 18.60
C GLN A 280 -5.33 7.01 17.50
N GLN A 281 -6.17 7.99 17.83
CA GLN A 281 -6.61 9.00 16.86
C GLN A 281 -5.47 9.86 16.33
N ASP A 282 -4.55 10.29 17.20
CA ASP A 282 -3.38 11.08 16.82
C ASP A 282 -2.46 10.28 15.90
N LEU A 283 -2.25 8.99 16.18
CA LEU A 283 -1.50 8.07 15.33
C LEU A 283 -2.17 7.91 13.96
N THR A 284 -3.49 7.71 13.91
CA THR A 284 -4.21 7.58 12.63
C THR A 284 -4.04 8.84 11.77
N ARG A 285 -4.15 10.04 12.35
CA ARG A 285 -3.96 11.30 11.61
C ARG A 285 -2.51 11.48 11.16
N TYR A 286 -1.55 11.13 12.02
CA TYR A 286 -0.13 11.13 11.68
C TYR A 286 0.18 10.18 10.54
N ALA A 287 -0.35 8.96 10.60
CA ALA A 287 -0.16 7.93 9.61
C ALA A 287 -0.73 8.37 8.25
N ALA A 288 -1.94 8.93 8.24
CA ALA A 288 -2.59 9.45 7.04
C ALA A 288 -1.78 10.58 6.38
N LEU A 289 -1.34 11.57 7.17
CA LEU A 289 -0.51 12.66 6.65
C LEU A 289 0.82 12.14 6.10
N THR A 290 1.43 11.19 6.79
CA THR A 290 2.73 10.61 6.41
C THR A 290 2.60 9.79 5.13
N ALA A 291 1.57 8.96 4.99
CA ALA A 291 1.30 8.20 3.77
C ALA A 291 1.15 9.13 2.56
N TRP A 292 0.29 10.15 2.68
CA TRP A 292 0.11 11.15 1.63
C TRP A 292 1.42 11.87 1.28
N THR A 293 2.21 12.22 2.29
CA THR A 293 3.53 12.87 2.08
C THR A 293 4.49 11.96 1.34
N ILE A 294 4.53 10.66 1.64
CA ILE A 294 5.35 9.68 0.93
C ILE A 294 4.93 9.62 -0.54
N ILE A 295 3.63 9.46 -0.81
CA ILE A 295 3.08 9.37 -2.16
C ILE A 295 3.42 10.64 -2.97
N LYS A 296 3.24 11.83 -2.40
CA LYS A 296 3.56 13.10 -3.08
C LYS A 296 5.05 13.33 -3.28
N LYS A 297 5.88 12.90 -2.34
CA LYS A 297 7.33 13.05 -2.44
C LYS A 297 7.91 12.13 -3.53
N HIS A 298 7.36 10.92 -3.65
CA HIS A 298 7.83 9.88 -4.56
C HIS A 298 6.79 9.57 -5.65
N GLU A 299 6.23 10.62 -6.25
CA GLU A 299 5.12 10.52 -7.21
C GLU A 299 5.52 9.73 -8.47
N ARG A 300 6.78 9.82 -8.91
CA ARG A 300 7.27 9.03 -10.05
C ARG A 300 7.45 7.56 -9.69
N ALA A 301 7.95 7.24 -8.49
CA ALA A 301 7.95 5.88 -7.99
C ALA A 301 6.54 5.29 -7.96
N TYR A 302 5.60 6.07 -7.42
CA TYR A 302 4.20 5.69 -7.29
C TYR A 302 3.56 5.38 -8.64
N GLU A 303 3.66 6.30 -9.62
CA GLU A 303 3.10 6.08 -10.96
C GLU A 303 3.81 4.93 -11.70
N ALA A 304 5.10 4.69 -11.45
CA ALA A 304 5.81 3.53 -12.00
C ALA A 304 5.28 2.21 -11.45
N ILE A 305 4.96 2.15 -10.15
CA ILE A 305 4.30 0.99 -9.53
C ILE A 305 2.89 0.81 -10.09
N VAL A 306 2.11 1.89 -10.21
CA VAL A 306 0.77 1.85 -10.82
C VAL A 306 0.83 1.22 -12.21
N SER A 307 1.73 1.71 -13.07
CA SER A 307 1.89 1.19 -14.43
C SER A 307 2.35 -0.28 -14.46
N ALA A 308 3.21 -0.68 -13.52
CA ALA A 308 3.67 -2.06 -13.41
C ALA A 308 2.55 -3.01 -12.95
N LEU A 309 1.75 -2.60 -11.96
CA LEU A 309 0.59 -3.36 -11.48
C LEU A 309 -0.53 -3.44 -12.55
N GLU A 310 -0.76 -2.38 -13.33
CA GLU A 310 -1.66 -2.44 -14.49
C GLU A 310 -1.24 -3.50 -15.52
N GLN A 311 0.06 -3.74 -15.65
CA GLN A 311 0.63 -4.78 -16.52
C GLN A 311 0.65 -6.17 -15.87
N GLY A 312 0.15 -6.32 -14.64
CA GLY A 312 0.13 -7.58 -13.90
C GLY A 312 1.52 -8.06 -13.45
N LYS A 313 2.45 -7.13 -13.24
CA LYS A 313 3.82 -7.45 -12.77
C LYS A 313 3.84 -7.81 -11.28
N GLY A 314 4.83 -8.63 -10.91
CA GLY A 314 5.06 -9.07 -9.53
C GLY A 314 5.78 -8.03 -8.67
N VAL A 315 6.02 -8.38 -7.41
CA VAL A 315 6.67 -7.50 -6.41
C VAL A 315 8.02 -6.97 -6.91
N ALA A 316 8.87 -7.87 -7.41
CA ALA A 316 10.24 -7.54 -7.80
C ALA A 316 10.29 -6.49 -8.91
N GLU A 317 9.51 -6.68 -9.97
CA GLU A 317 9.47 -5.77 -11.12
C GLU A 317 8.82 -4.43 -10.79
N CYS A 318 7.78 -4.43 -9.94
CA CYS A 318 7.15 -3.19 -9.47
C CYS A 318 8.12 -2.33 -8.66
N LEU A 319 8.85 -2.94 -7.71
CA LEU A 319 9.84 -2.22 -6.90
C LEU A 319 11.04 -1.76 -7.74
N GLN A 320 11.50 -2.59 -8.67
CA GLN A 320 12.57 -2.20 -9.60
C GLN A 320 12.15 -1.00 -10.47
N ALA A 321 10.90 -0.97 -10.94
CA ALA A 321 10.36 0.14 -11.70
C ALA A 321 10.30 1.44 -10.87
N ALA A 322 9.87 1.35 -9.61
CA ALA A 322 9.86 2.49 -8.69
C ALA A 322 11.26 3.08 -8.47
N GLU A 323 12.24 2.24 -8.15
CA GLU A 323 13.62 2.69 -7.90
C GLU A 323 14.25 3.32 -9.15
N ALA A 324 14.02 2.73 -10.33
CA ALA A 324 14.48 3.29 -11.59
C ALA A 324 13.87 4.67 -11.87
N ALA A 325 12.57 4.85 -11.59
CA ALA A 325 11.88 6.12 -11.78
C ALA A 325 12.42 7.23 -10.86
N GLU A 326 12.67 6.92 -9.58
CA GLU A 326 13.23 7.87 -8.61
C GLU A 326 14.70 8.20 -8.89
N ALA A 327 15.48 7.22 -9.35
CA ALA A 327 16.85 7.45 -9.79
C ALA A 327 16.89 8.43 -10.98
N ALA A 328 16.00 8.24 -11.96
CA ALA A 328 15.87 9.14 -13.11
C ALA A 328 15.44 10.56 -12.69
N GLN A 329 14.53 10.68 -11.71
CA GLN A 329 14.15 11.98 -11.14
C GLN A 329 15.33 12.69 -10.49
N SER A 330 16.07 11.97 -9.65
CA SER A 330 17.23 12.51 -8.94
C SER A 330 18.33 12.97 -9.90
N GLN A 331 18.54 12.25 -11.00
CA GLN A 331 19.48 12.64 -12.06
C GLN A 331 19.01 13.90 -12.79
N SER A 332 17.73 13.97 -13.20
CA SER A 332 17.15 15.16 -13.84
C SER A 332 17.31 16.40 -12.95
N GLN A 333 16.95 16.30 -11.67
CA GLN A 333 17.06 17.42 -10.73
C GLN A 333 18.51 17.88 -10.53
N LYS A 334 19.47 16.95 -10.49
CA LYS A 334 20.90 17.28 -10.43
C LYS A 334 21.38 17.98 -11.70
N ALA A 335 20.94 17.52 -12.87
CA ALA A 335 21.26 18.14 -14.15
C ALA A 335 20.69 19.58 -14.24
N ASP A 336 19.43 19.78 -13.83
CA ASP A 336 18.78 21.09 -13.81
C ASP A 336 19.47 22.05 -12.82
N ALA A 337 19.86 21.55 -11.64
CA ALA A 337 20.60 22.33 -10.66
C ALA A 337 22.00 22.71 -11.17
N ALA A 338 22.70 21.79 -11.84
CA ALA A 338 24.00 22.05 -12.44
C ALA A 338 23.90 23.08 -13.59
N ALA A 339 22.90 22.93 -14.47
CA ALA A 339 22.64 23.90 -15.54
C ALA A 339 22.30 25.29 -14.99
N ARG A 340 21.52 25.37 -13.92
CA ARG A 340 21.22 26.63 -13.22
C ARG A 340 22.48 27.25 -12.60
N ALA A 341 23.33 26.45 -11.98
CA ALA A 341 24.59 26.92 -11.41
C ALA A 341 25.56 27.43 -12.49
N GLU A 342 25.64 26.74 -13.63
CA GLU A 342 26.45 27.17 -14.78
C GLU A 342 25.92 28.48 -15.39
N ALA A 343 24.60 28.62 -15.52
CA ALA A 343 23.98 29.85 -15.99
C ALA A 343 24.31 31.05 -15.07
N ILE A 344 24.20 30.87 -13.75
CA ILE A 344 24.58 31.90 -12.76
C ILE A 344 26.08 32.24 -12.86
N GLY A 345 26.93 31.25 -13.12
CA GLY A 345 28.38 31.45 -13.29
C GLY A 345 28.75 32.24 -14.54
N LYS A 346 27.95 32.16 -15.60
CA LYS A 346 28.15 32.87 -16.88
C LYS A 346 27.50 34.26 -16.93
N GLU A 347 26.73 34.64 -15.92
CA GLU A 347 26.07 35.94 -15.88
C GLU A 347 27.06 37.10 -15.84
N THR A 348 26.78 38.09 -16.66
CA THR A 348 27.49 39.36 -16.63
C THR A 348 27.18 40.14 -15.34
N PRO A 349 28.05 41.05 -14.89
CA PRO A 349 27.79 41.89 -13.72
C PRO A 349 26.47 42.68 -13.80
N MET A 350 26.05 43.08 -15.01
CA MET A 350 24.78 43.79 -15.23
C MET A 350 23.56 42.88 -15.03
N GLU A 351 23.60 41.65 -15.52
CA GLU A 351 22.52 40.66 -15.36
C GLU A 351 22.40 40.21 -13.90
N ARG A 352 23.53 40.05 -13.20
CA ARG A 352 23.55 39.75 -11.77
C ARG A 352 22.88 40.85 -10.95
N ALA A 353 23.22 42.11 -11.24
CA ALA A 353 22.61 43.26 -10.58
C ALA A 353 21.10 43.39 -10.88
N ALA A 354 20.65 42.99 -12.08
CA ALA A 354 19.24 42.96 -12.42
C ALA A 354 18.47 41.90 -11.62
N ARG A 355 19.00 40.66 -11.54
CA ARG A 355 18.38 39.59 -10.73
C ARG A 355 18.33 39.96 -9.24
N GLU A 356 19.41 40.51 -8.68
CA GLU A 356 19.44 40.91 -7.28
C GLU A 356 18.38 41.98 -6.97
N ARG A 357 18.14 42.91 -7.91
CA ARG A 357 17.05 43.90 -7.80
C ARG A 357 15.67 43.24 -7.85
N GLU A 358 15.47 42.24 -8.72
CA GLU A 358 14.22 41.47 -8.79
C GLU A 358 13.98 40.64 -7.53
N GLU A 359 15.00 39.97 -6.99
CA GLU A 359 14.92 39.22 -5.74
C GLU A 359 14.64 40.12 -4.54
N MET A 360 15.28 41.30 -4.47
CA MET A 360 15.00 42.32 -3.46
C MET A 360 13.55 42.84 -3.57
N ALA A 361 13.05 43.07 -4.80
CA ALA A 361 11.67 43.48 -5.04
C ALA A 361 10.66 42.36 -4.74
N ALA A 362 11.03 41.09 -4.85
CA ALA A 362 10.20 39.95 -4.46
C ALA A 362 10.17 39.75 -2.94
N ARG A 363 11.28 40.01 -2.24
CA ARG A 363 11.38 39.93 -0.78
C ARG A 363 10.67 41.11 -0.07
N GLY A 364 10.72 42.31 -0.65
CA GLY A 364 10.02 43.49 -0.12
C GLY A 364 8.50 43.48 -0.30
N ARG A 365 7.94 42.49 -0.99
CA ARG A 365 6.49 42.31 -1.23
C ARG A 365 5.85 41.21 -0.37
N ARG A 366 6.58 40.61 0.58
CA ARG A 366 6.07 39.61 1.52
C ARG A 366 5.67 40.22 2.86
#